data_AF-A0A427FWJ8-F1
#
_entry.id   AF-A0A427FWJ8-F1
#
_cell.length_a   1.000
_cell.length_b   1.000
_cell.length_c   1.000
_cell.angle_alpha   90.00
_cell.angle_beta   90.00
_cell.angle_gamma   90.00
#
_symmetry.space_group_name_H-M   'P 1'
#
loop_
_entity.id
_entity.type
_entity.pdbx_description
1 polymer ?
#
loop_
_entity_poly.entity_id
_entity_poly.type
_entity_poly.pdbx_seq_one_letter_code
_entity_poly.pdbx_strand_id
1 'polypeptide(L)'
;MLISRPFTLVCPECSWKATILPGCDSRPTVPPPTHCPTCQALSLGCREATQKEVFKARLEEFLALEDERGRDTDCRAIEDNGCK
;
A
#
# COMPACT_ATOMS: atom_id res chain seq x y z
N MET A 1 5.15 -15.59 -2.59
CA MET A 1 3.81 -15.55 -1.96
C MET A 1 3.22 -14.19 -2.25
N LEU A 2 2.29 -14.12 -3.20
CA LEU A 2 1.56 -12.90 -3.53
C LEU A 2 0.63 -12.60 -2.35
N ILE A 3 0.92 -11.56 -1.57
CA ILE A 3 0.01 -11.10 -0.53
C ILE A 3 -1.13 -10.39 -1.27
N SER A 4 -2.10 -11.14 -1.80
CA SER A 4 -3.18 -10.59 -2.63
C SER A 4 -4.23 -9.82 -1.84
N ARG A 5 -4.13 -9.77 -0.50
CA ARG A 5 -5.17 -9.21 0.38
C ARG A 5 -4.63 -7.98 1.11
N PRO A 6 -5.35 -6.85 1.09
CA PRO A 6 -5.01 -5.66 1.87
C PRO A 6 -4.88 -5.96 3.37
N PHE A 7 -3.89 -5.35 4.01
CA PHE A 7 -3.65 -5.51 5.43
C PHE A 7 -3.35 -4.17 6.09
N THR A 8 -3.58 -4.09 7.41
CA THR A 8 -3.34 -2.89 8.20
C THR A 8 -2.30 -3.20 9.26
N LEU A 9 -1.23 -2.40 9.27
CA LEU A 9 -0.24 -2.35 10.34
C LEU A 9 -0.77 -1.47 11.47
N VAL A 10 -0.62 -1.93 12.70
CA VAL A 10 -1.05 -1.21 13.89
C VAL A 10 0.08 -1.19 14.92
N CYS A 11 0.43 -0.02 15.41
CA CYS A 11 1.33 0.11 16.55
C CYS A 11 0.55 -0.10 17.86
N PRO A 12 0.94 -1.05 18.73
CA PRO A 12 0.29 -1.26 20.01
C PRO A 12 0.54 -0.11 20.99
N GLU A 13 1.68 0.57 20.88
CA GLU A 13 2.11 1.62 21.84
C GLU A 13 1.39 2.95 21.61
N CYS A 14 1.25 3.38 20.35
CA CYS A 14 0.70 4.70 20.02
C CYS A 14 -0.56 4.65 19.14
N SER A 15 -1.09 3.45 18.86
CA SER A 15 -2.28 3.25 18.02
C SER A 15 -2.15 3.79 16.59
N TRP A 16 -0.94 4.07 16.11
CA TRP A 16 -0.68 4.40 14.70
C TRP A 16 -1.14 3.27 13.79
N LYS A 17 -1.70 3.62 12.63
CA LYS A 17 -2.21 2.67 11.65
C LYS A 17 -1.77 3.04 10.24
N ALA A 18 -1.35 2.05 9.46
CA ALA A 18 -1.15 2.19 8.03
C ALA A 18 -1.73 0.99 7.28
N THR A 19 -2.57 1.28 6.29
CA THR A 19 -3.15 0.26 5.42
C THR A 19 -2.27 0.08 4.21
N ILE A 20 -1.82 -1.15 3.97
CA ILE A 20 -1.04 -1.52 2.80
C ILE A 20 -1.97 -2.18 1.79
N LEU A 21 -2.05 -1.55 0.62
CA LEU A 21 -2.74 -2.11 -0.53
C LEU A 21 -1.72 -2.85 -1.38
N PRO A 22 -1.86 -4.16 -1.61
CA PRO A 22 -1.02 -4.83 -2.59
C PRO A 22 -1.24 -4.17 -3.95
N GLY A 23 -0.16 -3.69 -4.55
CA GLY A 23 -0.19 -3.03 -5.85
C GLY A 23 -0.63 -3.99 -6.95
N CYS A 24 -1.16 -3.44 -8.06
CA CYS A 24 -1.04 -4.12 -9.34
C CYS A 24 0.44 -4.24 -9.70
N ASP A 25 0.84 -5.31 -10.40
CA ASP A 25 2.22 -5.71 -10.69
C ASP A 25 3.14 -4.61 -11.28
N SER A 26 2.60 -3.49 -11.73
CA SER A 26 3.32 -2.37 -12.33
C SER A 26 3.80 -1.28 -11.35
N ARG A 27 3.39 -1.29 -10.07
CA ARG A 27 3.80 -0.24 -9.11
C ARG A 27 4.86 -0.76 -8.14
N PRO A 28 6.03 -0.09 -8.01
CA PRO A 28 7.00 -0.44 -6.98
C PRO A 28 6.32 -0.30 -5.62
N THR A 29 6.09 -1.42 -4.97
CA THR A 29 5.50 -1.44 -3.63
C THR A 29 6.61 -1.02 -2.68
N VAL A 30 6.49 0.18 -2.10
CA VAL A 30 7.37 0.59 -1.01
C VAL A 30 7.26 -0.48 0.07
N PRO A 31 8.38 -1.07 0.55
CA PRO A 31 8.31 -2.12 1.54
C PRO A 31 7.55 -1.61 2.77
N PRO A 32 6.64 -2.41 3.32
CA PRO A 32 5.90 -2.01 4.52
C PRO A 32 6.89 -1.68 5.65
N PRO A 33 6.62 -0.64 6.44
CA PRO A 33 7.50 -0.24 7.52
C PRO A 33 7.60 -1.38 8.56
N THR A 34 8.81 -1.62 9.03
CA THR A 34 9.09 -2.63 10.07
C THR A 34 8.97 -2.07 11.49
N HIS A 35 8.99 -0.75 11.64
CA HIS A 35 8.90 -0.02 12.90
C HIS A 35 7.83 1.05 12.80
N CYS A 36 7.27 1.46 13.95
CA CYS A 36 6.33 2.56 13.98
C CYS A 36 7.06 3.87 13.63
N PRO A 37 6.61 4.63 12.62
CA PRO A 37 7.26 5.90 12.27
C PRO A 37 7.05 7.00 13.32
N THR A 38 6.06 6.84 14.21
CA THR A 38 5.74 7.85 15.24
C THR A 38 6.52 7.64 16.53
N CYS A 39 6.52 6.43 17.09
CA CYS A 39 7.15 6.14 18.38
C CYS A 39 8.37 5.22 18.28
N GLN A 40 8.76 4.82 17.06
CA GLN A 40 9.90 3.92 16.79
C GLN A 40 9.80 2.54 17.45
N ALA A 41 8.62 2.15 17.93
CA ALA A 41 8.38 0.80 18.44
C ALA A 41 8.69 -0.24 17.35
N LEU A 42 9.47 -1.26 17.73
CA LEU A 42 9.93 -2.33 16.83
C LEU A 42 8.83 -3.36 16.52
N SER A 43 7.80 -3.46 17.36
CA SER A 43 6.72 -4.42 17.20
C SER A 43 5.48 -3.76 16.61
N LEU A 44 5.21 -4.02 15.32
CA LEU A 44 3.96 -3.69 14.67
C LEU A 44 3.06 -4.93 14.60
N GLY A 45 1.81 -4.79 15.01
CA GLY A 45 0.78 -5.80 14.77
C GLY A 45 0.31 -5.73 13.31
N CYS A 46 -0.03 -6.88 12.73
CA CYS A 46 -0.60 -6.97 11.39
C CYS A 46 -1.97 -7.66 11.45
N ARG A 47 -2.95 -7.12 10.71
CA ARG A 47 -4.28 -7.70 10.57
C ARG A 47 -4.84 -7.48 9.16
N GLU A 48 -5.88 -8.24 8.80
CA GLU A 48 -6.64 -7.98 7.57
C GLU A 48 -7.27 -6.57 7.64
N ALA A 49 -7.16 -5.82 6.53
CA ALA A 49 -7.70 -4.47 6.47
C ALA A 49 -9.22 -4.52 6.37
N THR A 50 -9.89 -3.63 7.09
CA THR A 50 -11.34 -3.45 6.94
C THR A 50 -11.67 -2.77 5.60
N GLN A 51 -12.87 -2.98 5.06
CA GLN A 51 -13.30 -2.28 3.83
C GLN A 51 -13.15 -0.75 3.93
N LYS A 52 -13.43 -0.18 5.11
CA LYS A 52 -13.24 1.25 5.37
C LYS A 52 -11.78 1.68 5.24
N GLU A 53 -10.86 0.91 5.83
CA GLU A 53 -9.42 1.15 5.75
C GLU A 53 -8.92 1.02 4.31
N VAL A 54 -9.41 0.02 3.56
CA VAL A 54 -9.10 -0.17 2.14
C VAL A 54 -9.59 1.01 1.30
N PHE A 55 -10.84 1.42 1.48
CA PHE A 55 -11.41 2.53 0.73
C PHE A 55 -10.67 3.83 1.01
N LYS A 56 -10.37 4.11 2.28
CA LYS A 56 -9.58 5.27 2.69
C LYS A 56 -8.21 5.28 2.00
N ALA A 57 -7.49 4.16 2.04
CA ALA A 57 -6.15 4.06 1.45
C ALA A 57 -6.19 4.26 -0.07
N ARG A 58 -7.18 3.70 -0.77
CA ARG A 58 -7.36 3.92 -2.22
C ARG A 58 -7.65 5.38 -2.54
N LEU A 59 -8.45 6.04 -1.70
CA LEU A 59 -8.74 7.46 -1.87
C LEU A 59 -7.50 8.32 -1.65
N GLU A 60 -6.69 8.01 -0.63
CA GLU A 60 -5.41 8.69 -0.38
C GLU A 60 -4.43 8.50 -1.55
N GLU A 61 -4.35 7.29 -2.11
CA GLU A 61 -3.55 7.03 -3.33
C GLU A 61 -4.05 7.83 -4.52
N PHE A 62 -5.37 7.89 -4.75
CA PHE A 62 -5.95 8.67 -5.84
C PHE A 62 -5.64 10.16 -5.69
N LEU A 63 -5.81 10.72 -4.49
CA LEU A 63 -5.54 12.14 -4.22
C LEU A 63 -4.04 12.48 -4.34
N ALA A 64 -3.16 11.58 -3.93
CA ALA A 64 -1.71 11.76 -4.11
C ALA A 64 -1.32 11.80 -5.60
N LEU A 65 -2.01 11.03 -6.46
CA LEU A 65 -1.81 11.08 -7.91
C LEU A 65 -2.34 12.37 -8.55
N GLU A 66 -3.38 12.99 -7.99
CA GLU A 66 -3.86 14.29 -8.49
C GLU A 66 -2.86 15.43 -8.25
N ASP A 67 -2.05 15.33 -7.19
CA ASP A 67 -0.93 16.24 -6.94
C ASP A 67 0.20 16.05 -7.98
N GLU A 68 0.31 14.86 -8.58
CA GLU A 68 1.28 14.52 -9.63
C GLU A 68 0.74 14.65 -11.06
N ARG A 69 -0.55 15.02 -11.24
CA ARG A 69 -1.24 15.17 -12.55
C ARG A 69 -0.80 16.42 -13.34
N GLY A 70 0.50 16.72 -13.28
CA GLY A 70 1.25 17.39 -14.33
C GLY A 70 2.07 16.44 -15.21
N ARG A 71 2.08 15.12 -14.95
CA ARG A 71 2.75 14.11 -15.80
C ARG A 71 1.81 12.94 -16.10
N ASP A 72 1.11 13.04 -17.22
CA ASP A 72 0.39 11.92 -17.85
C ASP A 72 1.33 10.73 -18.04
N THR A 73 0.90 9.54 -17.61
CA THR A 73 1.23 8.31 -18.35
C THR A 73 0.05 7.34 -18.32
N ASP A 74 -0.46 7.14 -19.53
CA ASP A 74 -1.59 6.30 -19.91
C ASP A 74 -1.21 4.82 -19.75
N CYS A 75 -1.95 4.07 -18.92
CA CYS A 75 -1.68 2.65 -18.66
C CYS A 75 -2.12 1.80 -19.86
N ARG A 76 -1.24 1.53 -20.83
CA ARG A 76 -1.44 0.41 -21.77
C ARG A 76 -0.89 -0.88 -21.17
N ALA A 77 -1.74 -1.89 -21.11
CA ALA A 77 -1.39 -3.26 -20.80
C ALA A 77 -0.34 -3.77 -21.81
N ILE A 78 0.80 -4.25 -21.31
CA ILE A 78 1.78 -4.96 -22.13
C ILE A 78 1.43 -6.44 -22.06
N GLU A 79 1.13 -7.01 -23.22
CA GLU A 79 0.84 -8.43 -23.40
C GLU A 79 2.08 -9.29 -23.09
N ASP A 80 1.80 -10.33 -22.32
CA ASP A 80 2.67 -11.42 -21.89
C ASP A 80 3.48 -12.00 -23.07
N ASN A 81 4.81 -11.97 -22.96
CA ASN A 81 5.67 -12.89 -23.71
C ASN A 81 6.70 -13.46 -22.73
N GLY A 82 6.45 -14.72 -22.38
CA GLY A 82 7.08 -15.43 -21.29
C GLY A 82 8.59 -15.64 -21.42
N CYS A 83 9.17 -16.07 -20.31
CA CYS A 83 10.57 -16.48 -20.26
C CYS A 83 10.67 -17.97 -19.92
N LYS A 84 11.47 -18.64 -20.74
CA LYS A 84 11.72 -20.08 -20.82
C LYS A 84 12.80 -20.51 -19.81
#